data_AF-A0A4U7DHE5-F1
#
_entry.id   AF-A0A4U7DHE5-F1
#
_cell.length_a   1.000
_cell.length_b   1.000
_cell.length_c   1.000
_cell.angle_alpha   90.00
_cell.angle_beta   90.00
_cell.angle_gamma   90.00
#
_symmetry.space_group_name_H-M   'P 1'
#
loop_
_entity.id
_entity.type
_entity.pdbx_description
1 polymer ?
#
loop_
_entity_poly.entity_id
_entity_poly.type
_entity_poly.pdbx_seq_one_letter_code
_entity_poly.pdbx_strand_id
1 'polypeptide(L)'
;MSSDLNPITPEQAKDLYNDEYEEKRSYESLRKARSVLDTFVEWTEQEGLENMNEIDGRQLQEMKMWWKRESDTNNVSLNGYLAVVRRFLVFCERIEVVSENTPDRMPQASIDEDEEVCDRKPDDEAVEAI
;
A
#
# COMPACT_ATOMS: atom_id res chain seq x y z
N MET A 1 -11.46 13.04 21.27
CA MET A 1 -10.87 14.21 20.60
C MET A 1 -11.19 14.02 19.14
N SER A 2 -11.96 14.93 18.53
CA SER A 2 -12.17 14.89 17.08
C SER A 2 -10.93 15.57 16.50
N SER A 3 -9.97 14.79 16.02
CA SER A 3 -8.86 15.35 15.26
C SER A 3 -9.48 15.96 14.00
N ASP A 4 -9.24 17.24 13.75
CA ASP A 4 -9.78 17.95 12.58
C ASP A 4 -9.11 17.39 11.32
N LEU A 5 -9.65 16.29 10.80
CA LEU A 5 -9.07 15.61 9.65
C LEU A 5 -9.26 16.44 8.38
N ASN A 6 -8.19 16.59 7.61
CA ASN A 6 -8.15 17.30 6.35
C ASN A 6 -8.68 16.41 5.22
N PRO A 7 -9.88 16.69 4.65
CA PRO A 7 -10.46 15.84 3.62
C PRO A 7 -9.60 15.82 2.36
N ILE A 8 -9.34 14.64 1.82
CA ILE A 8 -8.61 14.44 0.57
C ILE A 8 -9.05 13.11 -0.07
N THR A 9 -9.01 13.03 -1.39
CA THR A 9 -9.26 11.76 -2.09
C THR A 9 -8.06 10.81 -1.95
N PRO A 10 -8.28 9.49 -2.07
CA PRO A 10 -7.19 8.51 -2.11
C PRO A 10 -6.14 8.81 -3.21
N GLU A 11 -6.58 9.22 -4.39
CA GLU A 11 -5.69 9.58 -5.51
C GLU A 11 -4.81 10.79 -5.18
N GLN A 12 -5.41 11.87 -4.66
CA GLN A 12 -4.64 13.06 -4.26
C GLN A 12 -3.65 12.76 -3.12
N ALA A 13 -4.04 11.91 -2.15
CA ALA A 13 -3.12 11.50 -1.08
C ALA A 13 -1.94 10.68 -1.63
N LYS A 14 -2.21 9.77 -2.59
CA LYS A 14 -1.17 9.01 -3.30
C LYS A 14 -0.21 9.94 -4.03
N ASP A 15 -0.70 10.96 -4.72
CA ASP A 15 0.13 11.92 -5.44
C ASP A 15 1.06 12.68 -4.48
N LEU A 16 0.53 13.21 -3.37
CA LEU A 16 1.34 13.88 -2.36
C LEU A 16 2.43 12.96 -1.76
N TYR A 17 2.11 11.68 -1.55
CA TYR A 17 3.09 10.69 -1.10
C TYR A 17 4.15 10.44 -2.17
N ASN A 18 3.78 10.30 -3.43
CA ASN A 18 4.75 10.09 -4.51
C ASN A 18 5.72 11.26 -4.63
N ASP A 19 5.21 12.50 -4.54
CA ASP A 19 6.01 13.73 -4.60
C ASP A 19 7.04 13.82 -3.45
N GLU A 20 6.66 13.47 -2.21
CA GLU A 20 7.60 13.51 -1.09
C GLU A 20 8.72 12.44 -1.20
N TYR A 21 8.40 11.28 -1.77
CA TYR A 21 9.26 10.10 -1.71
C TYR A 21 10.11 9.90 -2.97
N GLU A 22 9.84 10.59 -4.07
CA GLU A 22 10.62 10.51 -5.32
C GLU A 22 12.10 10.84 -5.10
N GLU A 23 12.43 11.67 -4.12
CA GLU A 23 13.82 12.06 -3.79
C GLU A 23 14.56 11.06 -2.86
N LYS A 24 13.85 10.15 -2.19
CA LYS A 24 14.36 9.42 -1.01
C LYS A 24 14.60 7.92 -1.21
N ARG A 25 14.20 7.32 -2.34
CA ARG A 25 14.19 5.85 -2.53
C ARG A 25 14.80 5.38 -3.85
N SER A 26 15.23 4.12 -3.89
CA SER A 26 15.65 3.48 -5.13
C SER A 26 14.48 3.39 -6.12
N TYR A 27 14.80 3.46 -7.42
CA TYR A 27 13.81 3.40 -8.50
C TYR A 27 12.88 2.17 -8.41
N GLU A 28 13.45 1.00 -8.10
CA GLU A 28 12.69 -0.24 -7.95
C GLU A 28 11.71 -0.19 -6.76
N SER A 29 12.15 0.36 -5.63
CA SER A 29 11.29 0.55 -4.45
C SER A 29 10.16 1.54 -4.72
N LEU A 30 10.41 2.57 -5.52
CA LEU A 30 9.41 3.55 -5.95
C LEU A 30 8.38 2.91 -6.90
N ARG A 31 8.85 2.14 -7.89
CA ARG A 31 7.96 1.45 -8.85
C ARG A 31 7.01 0.50 -8.14
N LYS A 32 7.53 -0.30 -7.19
CA LYS A 32 6.70 -1.19 -6.37
C LYS A 32 5.69 -0.41 -5.53
N ALA A 33 6.12 0.67 -4.88
CA ALA A 33 5.23 1.48 -4.07
C ALA A 33 4.08 2.08 -4.90
N ARG A 34 4.39 2.69 -6.06
CA ARG A 34 3.38 3.24 -6.98
C ARG A 34 2.37 2.19 -7.41
N SER A 35 2.85 1.05 -7.90
CA SER A 35 1.97 -0.03 -8.34
C SER A 35 1.02 -0.53 -7.24
N VAL A 36 1.50 -0.65 -6.00
CA VAL A 36 0.64 -1.07 -4.88
C VAL A 36 -0.37 0.03 -4.51
N LEU A 37 0.05 1.30 -4.54
CA LEU A 37 -0.85 2.41 -4.22
C LEU A 37 -1.89 2.65 -5.31
N ASP A 38 -1.58 2.38 -6.58
CA ASP A 38 -2.57 2.39 -7.65
C ASP A 38 -3.65 1.32 -7.40
N THR A 39 -3.25 0.10 -7.00
CA THR A 39 -4.19 -0.96 -6.61
C THR A 39 -4.99 -0.60 -5.34
N PHE A 40 -4.42 0.17 -4.41
CA PHE A 40 -5.16 0.70 -3.27
C PHE A 40 -6.24 1.69 -3.72
N VAL A 41 -5.89 2.65 -4.59
CA VAL A 41 -6.86 3.62 -5.11
C VAL A 41 -7.97 2.93 -5.90
N GLU A 42 -7.63 1.99 -6.76
CA GLU A 42 -8.63 1.19 -7.51
C GLU A 42 -9.63 0.52 -6.56
N TRP A 43 -9.14 -0.07 -5.47
CA TRP A 43 -10.01 -0.66 -4.46
C TRP A 43 -10.91 0.40 -3.80
N THR A 44 -10.37 1.58 -3.45
CA THR A 44 -11.19 2.65 -2.87
C THR A 44 -12.27 3.14 -3.84
N GLU A 45 -12.00 3.21 -5.14
CA GLU A 45 -12.98 3.55 -6.16
C GLU A 45 -14.09 2.50 -6.27
N GLN A 46 -13.74 1.21 -6.21
CA GLN A 46 -14.72 0.12 -6.26
C GLN A 46 -15.67 0.11 -5.06
N GLU A 47 -15.17 0.46 -3.88
CA GLU A 47 -15.98 0.54 -2.65
C GLU A 47 -16.68 1.90 -2.46
N GLY A 48 -16.44 2.87 -3.36
CA GLY A 48 -17.01 4.22 -3.28
C GLY A 48 -16.43 5.06 -2.13
N LEU A 49 -15.19 4.79 -1.74
CA LEU A 49 -14.45 5.52 -0.70
C LEU A 49 -13.73 6.72 -1.32
N GLU A 50 -14.41 7.85 -1.36
CA GLU A 50 -13.90 9.08 -1.99
C GLU A 50 -13.07 9.96 -1.03
N ASN A 51 -13.02 9.61 0.27
CA ASN A 51 -12.32 10.40 1.27
C ASN A 51 -11.43 9.54 2.17
N MET A 52 -10.16 9.91 2.30
CA MET A 52 -9.19 9.23 3.20
C MET A 52 -9.65 9.21 4.67
N ASN A 53 -10.48 10.17 5.10
CA ASN A 53 -11.05 10.20 6.44
C ASN A 53 -11.90 8.96 6.77
N GLU A 54 -12.41 8.27 5.75
CA GLU A 54 -13.23 7.06 5.86
C GLU A 54 -12.40 5.79 6.02
N ILE A 55 -11.08 5.87 5.85
CA ILE A 55 -10.18 4.72 5.98
C ILE A 55 -9.93 4.43 7.47
N ASP A 56 -10.61 3.41 7.98
CA ASP A 56 -10.39 2.87 9.33
C ASP A 56 -10.05 1.36 9.30
N GLY A 57 -9.97 0.75 10.49
CA GLY A 57 -9.59 -0.66 10.62
C GLY A 57 -10.52 -1.61 9.84
N ARG A 58 -11.81 -1.31 9.72
CA ARG A 58 -12.77 -2.09 8.95
C ARG A 58 -12.45 -2.03 7.45
N GLN A 59 -12.27 -0.82 6.90
CA GLN A 59 -11.88 -0.62 5.51
C GLN A 59 -10.57 -1.36 5.19
N LEU A 60 -9.59 -1.32 6.09
CA LEU A 60 -8.33 -2.05 5.92
C LEU A 60 -8.51 -3.57 5.91
N GLN A 61 -9.46 -4.12 6.69
CA GLN A 61 -9.81 -5.55 6.60
C GLN A 61 -10.50 -5.88 5.28
N GLU A 62 -11.42 -5.04 4.82
CA GLU A 62 -12.14 -5.23 3.55
C GLU A 62 -11.16 -5.18 2.36
N MET A 63 -10.23 -4.22 2.35
CA MET A 63 -9.11 -4.14 1.39
C MET A 63 -8.29 -5.43 1.38
N LYS A 64 -7.86 -5.91 2.55
CA LYS A 64 -7.10 -7.18 2.64
C LYS A 64 -7.87 -8.34 2.03
N MET A 65 -9.16 -8.45 2.29
CA MET A 65 -10.00 -9.54 1.75
C MET A 65 -10.20 -9.41 0.24
N TRP A 66 -10.29 -8.18 -0.28
CA TRP A 66 -10.30 -7.91 -1.72
C TRP A 66 -8.96 -8.33 -2.35
N TRP A 67 -7.84 -7.88 -1.80
CA TRP A 67 -6.51 -8.28 -2.28
C TRP A 67 -6.23 -9.77 -2.19
N LYS A 68 -6.68 -10.46 -1.14
CA LYS A 68 -6.49 -11.92 -1.05
C LYS A 68 -7.17 -12.64 -2.23
N ARG A 69 -8.37 -12.20 -2.60
CA ARG A 69 -9.10 -12.76 -3.76
C ARG A 69 -8.40 -12.45 -5.09
N GLU A 70 -7.80 -11.27 -5.21
CA GLU A 70 -7.08 -10.85 -6.42
C GLU A 70 -5.67 -11.46 -6.51
N SER A 71 -4.98 -11.64 -5.39
CA SER A 71 -3.61 -12.17 -5.30
C SER A 71 -3.51 -13.64 -5.66
N ASP A 72 -4.59 -14.41 -5.42
CA ASP A 72 -4.74 -15.78 -5.90
C ASP A 72 -4.56 -15.87 -7.43
N THR A 73 -4.71 -14.74 -8.15
CA THR A 73 -4.50 -14.63 -9.60
C THR A 73 -3.12 -14.08 -9.99
N ASN A 74 -2.47 -13.28 -9.13
CA ASN A 74 -1.34 -12.42 -9.53
C ASN A 74 0.01 -12.69 -8.84
N ASN A 75 0.14 -13.71 -7.99
CA ASN A 75 1.42 -14.18 -7.42
C ASN A 75 2.23 -13.04 -6.72
N VAL A 76 1.50 -12.18 -6.01
CA VAL A 76 2.04 -11.02 -5.29
C VAL A 76 2.00 -11.27 -3.78
N SER A 77 3.07 -10.89 -3.08
CA SER A 77 3.11 -11.01 -1.62
C SER A 77 2.14 -10.03 -0.95
N LEU A 78 1.04 -10.56 -0.40
CA LEU A 78 0.04 -9.79 0.35
C LEU A 78 0.67 -9.01 1.50
N ASN A 79 1.59 -9.62 2.25
CA ASN A 79 2.34 -8.94 3.31
C ASN A 79 3.17 -7.76 2.78
N GLY A 80 3.79 -7.90 1.61
CA GLY A 80 4.51 -6.82 0.97
C GLY A 80 3.61 -5.64 0.61
N TYR A 81 2.40 -5.92 0.12
CA TYR A 81 1.40 -4.90 -0.24
C TYR A 81 0.90 -4.16 1.00
N LEU A 82 0.48 -4.91 2.04
CA LEU A 82 0.05 -4.36 3.32
C LEU A 82 1.14 -3.49 3.97
N ALA A 83 2.42 -3.88 3.87
CA ALA A 83 3.54 -3.10 4.39
C ALA A 83 3.80 -1.79 3.62
N VAL A 84 3.44 -1.72 2.34
CA VAL A 84 3.51 -0.47 1.55
C VAL A 84 2.37 0.45 1.98
N VAL A 85 1.13 -0.04 2.05
CA VAL A 85 -0.02 0.77 2.49
C VAL A 85 0.18 1.27 3.91
N ARG A 86 0.73 0.45 4.82
CA ARG A 86 1.02 0.91 6.17
C ARG A 86 1.93 2.14 6.18
N ARG A 87 2.99 2.14 5.37
CA ARG A 87 3.90 3.30 5.26
C ARG A 87 3.20 4.52 4.66
N PHE A 88 2.34 4.31 3.67
CA PHE A 88 1.51 5.36 3.12
C PHE A 88 0.55 5.95 4.17
N LEU A 89 -0.10 5.11 4.98
CA LEU A 89 -0.98 5.58 6.05
C LEU A 89 -0.23 6.31 7.16
N VAL A 90 1.02 5.95 7.46
CA VAL A 90 1.88 6.73 8.38
C VAL A 90 2.10 8.15 7.84
N PHE A 91 2.31 8.28 6.52
CA PHE A 91 2.38 9.59 5.89
C PHE A 91 1.04 10.33 5.99
N CYS A 92 -0.07 9.67 5.66
CA CYS A 92 -1.42 10.24 5.73
C CYS A 92 -1.79 10.71 7.15
N GLU A 93 -1.44 9.93 8.17
CA GLU A 93 -1.65 10.30 9.57
C GLU A 93 -0.84 11.55 9.94
N ARG A 94 0.41 11.63 9.49
CA ARG A 94 1.29 12.78 9.71
C ARG A 94 0.76 14.08 9.09
N ILE A 95 0.01 14.00 7.99
CA ILE A 95 -0.64 15.16 7.34
C ILE A 95 -2.12 15.30 7.73
N GLU A 96 -2.57 14.54 8.74
CA GLU A 96 -3.91 14.63 9.33
C GLU A 96 -5.05 14.31 8.36
N VAL A 97 -4.84 13.41 7.39
CA VAL A 97 -5.89 12.99 6.42
C VAL A 97 -6.50 11.62 6.75
N VAL A 98 -6.01 10.96 7.80
CA VAL A 98 -6.60 9.76 8.41
C VAL A 98 -6.56 9.89 9.93
N SER A 99 -7.42 9.14 10.62
CA SER A 99 -7.44 9.11 12.09
C SER A 99 -6.10 8.66 12.70
N GLU A 100 -5.82 9.15 13.91
CA GLU A 100 -4.67 8.70 14.69
C GLU A 100 -4.73 7.18 14.94
N ASN A 101 -3.56 6.53 14.88
CA ASN A 101 -3.33 5.10 14.98
C ASN A 101 -3.96 4.26 13.85
N THR A 102 -4.45 4.86 12.76
CA THR A 102 -4.91 4.11 11.57
C THR A 102 -3.84 3.13 11.05
N PRO A 103 -2.53 3.48 10.96
CA PRO A 103 -1.50 2.54 10.51
C PRO A 103 -1.31 1.31 11.40
N ASP A 104 -1.63 1.41 12.69
CA ASP A 104 -1.51 0.31 13.65
C ASP A 104 -2.70 -0.65 13.59
N ARG A 105 -3.79 -0.25 12.94
CA ARG A 105 -4.94 -1.10 12.64
C ARG A 105 -4.75 -1.96 11.40
N MET A 106 -3.60 -1.82 10.70
CA MET A 106 -3.29 -2.59 9.50
C MET A 106 -3.34 -4.10 9.80
N PRO A 107 -4.17 -4.89 9.10
CA PRO A 107 -4.15 -6.33 9.25
C PRO A 107 -2.78 -6.90 8.89
N GLN A 108 -2.41 -7.98 9.57
CA GLN A 108 -1.34 -8.85 9.12
C GLN A 108 -1.94 -9.91 8.20
N ALA A 109 -1.24 -10.34 7.14
CA ALA A 109 -1.66 -11.58 6.48
C ALA A 109 -1.51 -12.71 7.51
N SER A 110 -2.50 -13.60 7.58
CA SER A 110 -2.31 -14.84 8.34
C SER A 110 -1.12 -15.55 7.72
N ILE A 111 -0.15 -15.96 8.53
CA ILE A 111 0.88 -16.89 8.08
C ILE A 111 0.14 -18.22 7.92
N ASP A 112 -0.40 -18.50 6.74
CA ASP A 112 -0.47 -19.89 6.31
C ASP A 112 1.01 -20.32 6.24
N GLU A 113 1.42 -21.32 7.02
CA GLU A 113 2.82 -21.74 7.27
C GLU A 113 3.61 -22.15 6.00
N ASP A 114 3.10 -21.89 4.80
CA ASP A 114 3.59 -22.40 3.51
C ASP A 114 3.90 -21.33 2.44
N GLU A 115 3.79 -20.02 2.72
CA GLU A 115 4.18 -19.01 1.72
C GLU A 115 5.68 -18.67 1.80
N GLU A 116 6.48 -19.55 1.19
CA GLU A 116 7.90 -19.35 0.90
C GLU A 116 8.14 -17.95 0.32
N VAL A 117 9.17 -17.32 0.86
CA VAL A 117 9.74 -16.05 0.43
C VAL A 117 9.97 -16.06 -1.08
N CYS A 118 9.14 -15.34 -1.84
CA CYS A 118 9.40 -15.08 -3.26
C CYS A 118 10.51 -14.02 -3.37
N ASP A 119 11.75 -14.45 -3.12
CA ASP A 119 12.98 -13.70 -3.40
C ASP A 119 13.44 -14.07 -4.82
N ARG A 120 12.63 -13.72 -5.83
CA ARG A 120 13.03 -13.90 -7.22
C ARG A 120 14.02 -12.80 -7.57
N LYS A 121 15.31 -13.07 -7.31
CA LYS A 121 16.41 -12.31 -7.90
C LYS A 121 16.29 -12.37 -9.43
N PRO A 122 16.45 -11.25 -10.15
CA PRO A 122 16.72 -11.30 -11.58
C PRO A 122 18.01 -12.13 -11.80
N ASP A 123 17.99 -13.05 -12.76
CA ASP A 123 19.21 -13.65 -13.26
C ASP A 123 20.07 -12.53 -13.86
N ASP A 124 21.23 -12.29 -13.26
CA ASP A 124 22.29 -11.47 -13.84
C ASP A 124 22.85 -12.22 -15.05
N GLU A 125 22.21 -12.05 -16.21
CA GLU A 125 22.79 -12.42 -17.50
C GLU A 125 23.93 -11.43 -17.80
N ALA A 126 25.10 -11.74 -17.24
CA ALA A 126 26.35 -11.05 -17.52
C ALA A 126 26.70 -11.23 -19.00
N VAL A 127 26.47 -10.17 -19.77
CA VAL A 127 26.97 -10.05 -21.15
C VAL A 127 28.45 -9.68 -21.07
N GLU A 128 29.33 -10.67 -20.94
CA GLU A 128 30.77 -10.50 -21.16
C GLU A 128 31.05 -10.73 -22.65
N ALA A 129 31.20 -9.62 -23.38
CA ALA A 129 31.77 -9.61 -24.72
C ALA A 129 32.83 -8.52 -24.79
N ILE A 130 34.08 -8.83 -24.40
CA ILE A 130 35.32 -8.26 -24.94
C ILE A 130 36.41 -9.34 -24.94
#